data_AF-A0A9X0CFR3-F1
#
_entry.id   AF-A0A9X0CFR3-F1
#
_cell.length_a   1.000
_cell.length_b   1.000
_cell.length_c   1.000
_cell.angle_alpha   90.00
_cell.angle_beta   90.00
_cell.angle_gamma   90.00
#
_symmetry.space_group_name_H-M   'P 1'
#
loop_
_entity.id
_entity.type
_entity.pdbx_description
1 polymer ?
#
loop_
_entity_poly.entity_id
_entity_poly.type
_entity_poly.pdbx_seq_one_letter_code
_entity_poly.pdbx_strand_id
1 'polypeptide(L)'
;MLEETEILEKDVFYHNCAASSIQARVQGDELLQTALEEQEELDMTSIFEVIDWYKQAVVLAREVEIEQEAIAESRLGVVYDKVLRITLRAKAYFTHSFELAESLKPRVFTSQDWYKDCTTALQRYQEEARQRDDEEKQKARAGFLEALSEELGDIEAYKASAVDLITHVYGNYPPKNPSWQKPSDEAMNKWEELEKDSKDYKKLLVKALSVYHPDKVDENLYGMKWKVLCEEITKMLTYHYEGTKLSSSD
;
A
#
# COMPACT_ATOMS: atom_id res chain seq x y z
N MET A 1 -41.97 -4.51 37.94
CA MET A 1 -41.47 -5.58 38.82
C MET A 1 -40.87 -6.74 38.04
N LEU A 2 -41.61 -7.54 37.25
CA LEU A 2 -40.98 -8.63 36.45
C LEU A 2 -40.04 -8.09 35.36
N GLU A 3 -40.46 -7.08 34.62
CA GLU A 3 -39.64 -6.43 33.57
C GLU A 3 -38.36 -5.78 34.12
N GLU A 4 -38.44 -5.15 35.28
CA GLU A 4 -37.27 -4.54 35.94
C GLU A 4 -36.27 -5.61 36.42
N THR A 5 -36.76 -6.74 36.91
CA THR A 5 -35.90 -7.89 37.28
C THR A 5 -35.21 -8.46 36.05
N GLU A 6 -35.92 -8.64 34.93
CA GLU A 6 -35.33 -9.15 33.68
C GLU A 6 -34.26 -8.21 33.10
N ILE A 7 -34.46 -6.90 33.21
CA ILE A 7 -33.45 -5.91 32.82
C ILE A 7 -32.21 -6.04 33.71
N LEU A 8 -32.40 -6.13 35.03
CA LEU A 8 -31.29 -6.24 35.97
C LEU A 8 -30.49 -7.53 35.80
N GLU A 9 -31.17 -8.66 35.52
CA GLU A 9 -30.50 -9.93 35.22
C GLU A 9 -29.60 -9.84 33.99
N LYS A 10 -30.05 -9.12 32.94
CA LYS A 10 -29.24 -8.87 31.75
C LYS A 10 -28.04 -7.98 32.07
N ASP A 11 -28.24 -6.90 32.82
CA ASP A 11 -27.14 -5.99 33.20
C ASP A 11 -26.07 -6.72 34.01
N VAL A 12 -26.49 -7.57 34.96
CA VAL A 12 -25.57 -8.42 35.74
C VAL A 12 -24.80 -9.37 34.81
N PHE A 13 -25.46 -9.96 33.82
CA PHE A 13 -24.80 -10.81 32.84
C PHE A 13 -23.74 -10.05 32.03
N TYR A 14 -24.07 -8.89 31.45
CA TYR A 14 -23.13 -8.07 30.68
C TYR A 14 -21.92 -7.65 31.53
N HIS A 15 -22.15 -7.16 32.75
CA HIS A 15 -21.07 -6.75 33.64
C HIS A 15 -20.18 -7.92 34.08
N ASN A 16 -20.75 -9.11 34.28
CA ASN A 16 -19.96 -10.31 34.59
C ASN A 16 -19.09 -10.74 33.40
N CYS A 17 -19.61 -10.71 32.17
CA CYS A 17 -18.83 -10.98 30.96
C CYS A 17 -17.68 -9.99 30.80
N ALA A 18 -17.95 -8.68 30.93
CA ALA A 18 -16.94 -7.64 30.86
C ALA A 18 -15.85 -7.84 31.92
N ALA A 19 -16.24 -8.00 33.19
CA ALA A 19 -15.31 -8.15 34.31
C ALA A 19 -14.44 -9.41 34.17
N SER A 20 -15.04 -10.53 33.75
CA SER A 20 -14.31 -11.80 33.57
C SER A 20 -13.31 -11.70 32.42
N SER A 21 -13.68 -11.07 31.31
CA SER A 21 -12.77 -10.82 30.19
C SER A 21 -11.60 -9.92 30.60
N ILE A 22 -11.88 -8.84 31.33
CA ILE A 22 -10.84 -7.94 31.88
C ILE A 22 -9.90 -8.70 32.81
N GLN A 23 -10.43 -9.51 33.73
CA GLN A 23 -9.63 -10.28 34.68
C GLN A 23 -8.68 -11.25 33.95
N ALA A 24 -9.19 -12.01 32.98
CA ALA A 24 -8.37 -12.91 32.17
C ALA A 24 -7.27 -12.16 31.41
N ARG A 25 -7.58 -10.97 30.87
CA ARG A 25 -6.60 -10.09 30.22
C ARG A 25 -5.52 -9.61 31.19
N VAL A 26 -5.89 -9.20 32.40
CA VAL A 26 -4.92 -8.74 33.42
C VAL A 26 -3.98 -9.88 33.80
N GLN A 27 -4.49 -11.09 33.99
CA GLN A 27 -3.67 -12.28 34.26
C GLN A 27 -2.69 -12.58 33.11
N GLY A 28 -3.17 -12.47 31.86
CA GLY A 28 -2.30 -12.58 30.69
C GLY A 28 -1.24 -11.48 30.61
N ASP A 29 -1.61 -10.22 30.89
CA ASP A 29 -0.70 -9.07 30.86
C ASP A 29 0.41 -9.20 31.94
N GLU A 30 0.05 -9.60 33.16
CA GLU A 30 1.00 -9.85 34.27
C GLU A 30 1.97 -11.00 33.95
N LEU A 31 1.45 -12.12 33.42
CA LEU A 31 2.27 -13.26 33.03
C LEU A 31 3.19 -12.91 31.86
N LEU A 32 2.71 -12.13 30.89
CA LEU A 32 3.52 -11.66 29.76
C LEU A 32 4.65 -10.76 30.24
N GLN A 33 4.37 -9.82 31.15
CA GLN A 33 5.39 -8.95 31.71
C GLN A 33 6.47 -9.78 32.42
N THR A 34 6.05 -10.72 33.27
CA THR A 34 6.95 -11.64 33.98
C THR A 34 7.84 -12.42 33.00
N ALA A 35 7.24 -12.98 31.94
CA ALA A 35 7.94 -13.77 30.94
C ALA A 35 8.93 -12.96 30.09
N LEU A 36 8.73 -11.64 29.96
CA LEU A 36 9.59 -10.76 29.16
C LEU A 36 10.68 -10.05 29.99
N GLU A 37 10.42 -9.74 31.26
CA GLU A 37 11.31 -8.91 32.09
C GLU A 37 12.16 -9.70 33.09
N GLU A 38 11.70 -10.88 33.53
CA GLU A 38 12.34 -11.60 34.64
C GLU A 38 13.22 -12.78 34.21
N GLN A 39 13.22 -13.15 32.92
CA GLN A 39 13.95 -14.31 32.40
C GLN A 39 14.97 -13.90 31.33
N GLU A 40 16.17 -14.47 31.38
CA GLU A 40 17.22 -14.23 30.35
C GLU A 40 16.84 -14.86 28.99
N GLU A 41 16.07 -15.95 29.01
CA GLU A 41 15.55 -16.63 27.83
C GLU A 41 14.02 -16.60 27.83
N LEU A 42 13.42 -16.50 26.63
CA LEU A 42 11.98 -16.47 26.47
C LEU A 42 11.37 -17.85 26.78
N ASP A 43 10.67 -17.98 27.92
CA ASP A 43 9.91 -19.20 28.22
C ASP A 43 8.65 -19.29 27.34
N MET A 44 8.76 -20.11 26.31
CA MET A 44 7.65 -20.39 25.40
C MET A 44 6.42 -20.97 26.08
N THR A 45 6.58 -21.69 27.20
CA THR A 45 5.45 -22.25 27.96
C THR A 45 4.59 -21.13 28.52
N SER A 46 5.21 -20.19 29.23
CA SER A 46 4.56 -18.97 29.71
C SER A 46 3.92 -18.17 28.58
N ILE A 47 4.57 -18.05 27.41
CA ILE A 47 3.98 -17.34 26.26
C ILE A 47 2.71 -18.03 25.74
N PHE A 48 2.66 -19.36 25.71
CA PHE A 48 1.44 -20.07 25.33
C PHE A 48 0.33 -19.93 26.38
N GLU A 49 0.68 -19.90 27.66
CA GLU A 49 -0.27 -19.62 28.74
C GLU A 49 -0.85 -18.19 28.63
N VAL A 50 -0.04 -17.19 28.32
CA VAL A 50 -0.49 -15.82 28.01
C VAL A 50 -1.51 -15.83 26.85
N ILE A 51 -1.21 -16.56 25.78
CA ILE A 51 -2.11 -16.68 24.63
C ILE A 51 -3.44 -17.32 25.05
N ASP A 52 -3.41 -18.33 25.90
CA ASP A 52 -4.62 -19.01 26.36
C ASP A 52 -5.46 -18.11 27.29
N TRP A 53 -4.83 -17.29 28.13
CA TRP A 53 -5.51 -16.24 28.90
C TRP A 53 -6.22 -15.23 27.99
N TYR A 54 -5.56 -14.75 26.94
CA TYR A 54 -6.20 -13.80 26.02
C TYR A 54 -7.30 -14.44 25.18
N LYS A 55 -7.15 -15.70 24.75
CA LYS A 55 -8.25 -16.43 24.09
C LYS A 55 -9.43 -16.61 25.04
N GLN A 56 -9.18 -16.92 26.30
CA GLN A 56 -10.23 -17.00 27.32
C GLN A 56 -10.95 -15.66 27.46
N ALA A 57 -10.22 -14.54 27.47
CA ALA A 57 -10.80 -13.19 27.49
C ALA A 57 -11.68 -12.90 26.27
N VAL A 58 -11.28 -13.33 25.06
CA VAL A 58 -12.09 -13.25 23.84
C VAL A 58 -13.39 -14.05 24.01
N VAL A 59 -13.30 -15.30 24.45
CA VAL A 59 -14.47 -16.19 24.62
C VAL A 59 -15.45 -15.62 25.64
N LEU A 60 -14.97 -15.03 26.74
CA LEU A 60 -15.81 -14.46 27.80
C LEU A 60 -16.58 -13.21 27.35
N ALA A 61 -16.06 -12.46 26.38
CA ALA A 61 -16.66 -11.23 25.87
C ALA A 61 -17.41 -11.40 24.53
N ARG A 62 -17.25 -12.55 23.87
CA ARG A 62 -17.68 -12.76 22.49
C ARG A 62 -19.13 -12.40 22.24
N GLU A 63 -19.38 -11.52 21.27
CA GLU A 63 -20.72 -11.08 20.83
C GLU A 63 -21.61 -10.46 21.94
N VAL A 64 -21.05 -10.26 23.14
CA VAL A 64 -21.75 -9.71 24.30
C VAL A 64 -21.13 -8.35 24.67
N GLU A 65 -19.81 -8.32 24.80
CA GLU A 65 -19.01 -7.12 25.13
C GLU A 65 -17.96 -6.89 24.03
N ILE A 66 -18.43 -6.38 22.88
CA ILE A 66 -17.65 -6.21 21.64
C ILE A 66 -16.34 -5.43 21.88
N GLU A 67 -16.36 -4.42 22.77
CA GLU A 67 -15.15 -3.67 23.10
C GLU A 67 -14.11 -4.55 23.81
N GLN A 68 -14.52 -5.35 24.81
CA GLN A 68 -13.59 -6.23 25.53
C GLN A 68 -13.06 -7.34 24.63
N GLU A 69 -13.90 -7.86 23.74
CA GLU A 69 -13.48 -8.78 22.68
C GLU A 69 -12.41 -8.15 21.79
N ALA A 70 -12.63 -6.93 21.29
CA ALA A 70 -11.69 -6.21 20.45
C ALA A 70 -10.34 -5.98 21.15
N ILE A 71 -10.35 -5.63 22.45
CA ILE A 71 -9.13 -5.41 23.21
C ILE A 71 -8.35 -6.73 23.41
N ALA A 72 -9.05 -7.83 23.70
CA ALA A 72 -8.42 -9.14 23.86
C ALA A 72 -7.82 -9.64 22.54
N GLU A 73 -8.51 -9.45 21.40
CA GLU A 73 -7.97 -9.76 20.07
C GLU A 73 -6.73 -8.91 19.74
N SER A 74 -6.73 -7.62 20.12
CA SER A 74 -5.53 -6.76 19.95
C SER A 74 -4.34 -7.30 20.75
N ARG A 75 -4.54 -7.78 21.98
CA ARG A 75 -3.47 -8.41 22.79
C ARG A 75 -2.91 -9.68 22.15
N LEU A 76 -3.78 -10.54 21.60
CA LEU A 76 -3.33 -11.69 20.80
C LEU A 76 -2.50 -11.24 19.60
N GLY A 77 -2.97 -10.23 18.87
CA GLY A 77 -2.23 -9.60 17.77
C GLY A 77 -0.83 -9.16 18.18
N VAL A 78 -0.70 -8.49 19.34
CA VAL A 78 0.58 -8.02 19.88
C VAL A 78 1.53 -9.17 20.20
N VAL A 79 1.06 -10.24 20.86
CA VAL A 79 1.92 -11.40 21.16
C VAL A 79 2.40 -12.07 19.87
N TYR A 80 1.51 -12.30 18.92
CA TYR A 80 1.90 -12.91 17.64
C TYR A 80 2.83 -12.02 16.82
N ASP A 81 2.68 -10.69 16.89
CA ASP A 81 3.50 -9.75 16.13
C ASP A 81 4.87 -9.48 16.77
N LYS A 82 4.88 -9.08 18.05
CA LYS A 82 6.06 -8.54 18.72
C LYS A 82 6.89 -9.64 19.39
N VAL A 83 6.25 -10.69 19.89
CA VAL A 83 6.91 -11.80 20.60
C VAL A 83 7.22 -12.95 19.65
N LEU A 84 6.19 -13.54 19.03
CA LEU A 84 6.36 -14.74 18.21
C LEU A 84 6.77 -14.47 16.76
N ARG A 85 6.67 -13.22 16.29
CA ARG A 85 7.00 -12.81 14.91
C ARG A 85 6.25 -13.61 13.83
N ILE A 86 4.99 -13.97 14.09
CA ILE A 86 4.10 -14.67 13.16
C ILE A 86 3.09 -13.69 12.56
N THR A 87 3.52 -12.96 11.54
CA THR A 87 2.75 -11.88 10.89
C THR A 87 1.35 -12.30 10.44
N LEU A 88 1.20 -13.49 9.84
CA LEU A 88 -0.10 -13.92 9.31
C LEU A 88 -1.15 -14.06 10.42
N ARG A 89 -0.77 -14.65 11.56
CA ARG A 89 -1.66 -14.80 12.72
C ARG A 89 -1.92 -13.46 13.37
N ALA A 90 -0.89 -12.65 13.58
CA ALA A 90 -1.04 -11.32 14.14
C ALA A 90 -2.00 -10.45 13.32
N LYS A 91 -1.86 -10.46 11.98
CA LYS A 91 -2.73 -9.73 11.07
C LYS A 91 -4.19 -10.16 11.20
N ALA A 92 -4.47 -11.46 11.29
CA ALA A 92 -5.84 -11.94 11.48
C ALA A 92 -6.48 -11.38 12.76
N TYR A 93 -5.74 -11.40 13.87
CA TYR A 93 -6.21 -10.86 15.15
C TYR A 93 -6.39 -9.34 15.13
N PHE A 94 -5.44 -8.60 14.57
CA PHE A 94 -5.58 -7.15 14.42
C PHE A 94 -6.74 -6.78 13.49
N THR A 95 -6.92 -7.48 12.36
CA THR A 95 -8.06 -7.25 11.47
C THR A 95 -9.38 -7.45 12.19
N HIS A 96 -9.54 -8.55 12.94
CA HIS A 96 -10.77 -8.80 13.68
C HIS A 96 -11.01 -7.76 14.79
N SER A 97 -9.96 -7.41 15.56
CA SER A 97 -10.01 -6.34 16.57
C SER A 97 -10.46 -4.99 15.97
N PHE A 98 -9.95 -4.64 14.78
CA PHE A 98 -10.34 -3.43 14.06
C PHE A 98 -11.81 -3.50 13.61
N GLU A 99 -12.25 -4.62 13.02
CA GLU A 99 -13.63 -4.80 12.57
C GLU A 99 -14.65 -4.67 13.72
N LEU A 100 -14.36 -5.26 14.88
CA LEU A 100 -15.17 -5.13 16.10
C LEU A 100 -15.21 -3.68 16.61
N ALA A 101 -14.09 -2.96 16.55
CA ALA A 101 -14.04 -1.55 16.92
C ALA A 101 -14.90 -0.70 15.96
N GLU A 102 -14.85 -0.98 14.66
CA GLU A 102 -15.61 -0.26 13.65
C GLU A 102 -17.12 -0.56 13.73
N SER A 103 -17.53 -1.73 14.20
CA SER A 103 -18.95 -2.06 14.42
C SER A 103 -19.59 -1.29 15.57
N LEU A 104 -18.79 -0.69 16.46
CA LEU A 104 -19.26 0.10 17.60
C LEU A 104 -19.48 1.59 17.28
N LYS A 105 -19.39 2.01 16.02
CA LYS A 105 -19.68 3.39 15.61
C LYS A 105 -21.08 3.82 16.09
N PRO A 106 -21.24 5.06 16.59
CA PRO A 106 -20.31 6.20 16.45
C PRO A 106 -19.23 6.29 17.53
N ARG A 107 -19.06 5.27 18.39
CA ARG A 107 -17.96 5.25 19.36
C ARG A 107 -16.61 5.22 18.64
N VAL A 108 -15.63 5.95 19.18
CA VAL A 108 -14.30 6.11 18.59
C VAL A 108 -13.22 5.72 19.60
N PHE A 109 -12.21 4.99 19.13
CA PHE A 109 -11.14 4.43 19.96
C PHE A 109 -9.74 4.94 19.59
N THR A 110 -9.62 5.99 18.78
CA THR A 110 -8.35 6.52 18.27
C THR A 110 -7.35 6.95 19.35
N SER A 111 -7.82 7.30 20.54
CA SER A 111 -6.97 7.63 21.69
C SER A 111 -6.50 6.41 22.49
N GLN A 112 -7.11 5.24 22.28
CA GLN A 112 -6.84 4.02 23.03
C GLN A 112 -5.63 3.28 22.47
N ASP A 113 -4.73 2.85 23.34
CA ASP A 113 -3.45 2.27 22.90
C ASP A 113 -3.61 0.94 22.16
N TRP A 114 -4.57 0.10 22.59
CA TRP A 114 -4.88 -1.16 21.89
C TRP A 114 -5.33 -0.93 20.44
N TYR A 115 -6.03 0.17 20.16
CA TYR A 115 -6.50 0.52 18.83
C TYR A 115 -5.37 1.14 18.00
N LYS A 116 -4.51 1.96 18.62
CA LYS A 116 -3.29 2.47 17.97
C LYS A 116 -2.33 1.35 17.59
N ASP A 117 -2.09 0.39 18.49
CA ASP A 117 -1.25 -0.79 18.21
C ASP A 117 -1.78 -1.56 16.99
N CYS A 118 -3.09 -1.83 16.98
CA CYS A 118 -3.77 -2.53 15.90
C CYS A 118 -3.64 -1.79 14.56
N THR A 119 -4.03 -0.52 14.51
CA THR A 119 -3.99 0.29 13.28
C THR A 119 -2.57 0.50 12.76
N THR A 120 -1.60 0.71 13.66
CA THR A 120 -0.18 0.85 13.29
C THR A 120 0.36 -0.44 12.69
N ALA A 121 0.06 -1.60 13.29
CA ALA A 121 0.50 -2.89 12.78
C ALA A 121 -0.11 -3.20 11.41
N LEU A 122 -1.42 -2.95 11.23
CA LEU A 122 -2.10 -3.15 9.95
C LEU A 122 -1.54 -2.24 8.84
N GLN A 123 -1.27 -0.97 9.15
CA GLN A 123 -0.63 -0.04 8.21
C GLN A 123 0.77 -0.51 7.83
N ARG A 124 1.57 -0.95 8.80
CA ARG A 124 2.91 -1.51 8.54
C ARG A 124 2.82 -2.71 7.60
N TYR A 125 1.91 -3.66 7.84
CA TYR A 125 1.76 -4.83 6.96
C TYR A 125 1.32 -4.46 5.54
N GLN A 126 0.49 -3.42 5.39
CA GLN A 126 0.07 -2.94 4.08
C GLN A 126 1.26 -2.32 3.32
N GLU A 127 2.09 -1.56 4.02
CA GLU A 127 3.27 -0.93 3.44
C GLU A 127 4.35 -1.97 3.09
N GLU A 128 4.62 -2.94 3.97
CA GLU A 128 5.54 -4.06 3.68
C GLU A 128 5.08 -4.92 2.50
N ALA A 129 3.76 -5.10 2.32
CA ALA A 129 3.23 -5.77 1.15
C ALA A 129 3.45 -4.95 -0.12
N ARG A 130 3.16 -3.64 -0.07
CA ARG A 130 3.39 -2.73 -1.20
C ARG A 130 4.85 -2.68 -1.61
N GLN A 131 5.77 -2.57 -0.64
CA GLN A 131 7.21 -2.53 -0.89
C GLN A 131 7.70 -3.81 -1.57
N ARG A 132 7.26 -4.99 -1.12
CA ARG A 132 7.59 -6.26 -1.77
C ARG A 132 7.07 -6.32 -3.20
N ASP A 133 5.82 -5.93 -3.44
CA ASP A 133 5.25 -5.89 -4.79
C ASP A 133 6.04 -4.93 -5.71
N ASP A 134 6.47 -3.79 -5.18
CA ASP A 134 7.24 -2.80 -5.93
C ASP A 134 8.69 -3.26 -6.19
N GLU A 135 9.34 -3.91 -5.21
CA GLU A 135 10.65 -4.54 -5.37
C GLU A 135 10.61 -5.65 -6.42
N GLU A 136 9.59 -6.50 -6.41
CA GLU A 136 9.40 -7.57 -7.41
C GLU A 136 9.21 -6.98 -8.81
N LYS A 137 8.38 -5.95 -8.96
CA LYS A 137 8.22 -5.23 -10.23
C LYS A 137 9.52 -4.58 -10.69
N GLN A 138 10.27 -3.94 -9.78
CA GLN A 138 11.56 -3.33 -10.11
C GLN A 138 12.57 -4.38 -10.56
N LYS A 139 12.66 -5.52 -9.85
CA LYS A 139 13.54 -6.63 -10.23
C LYS A 139 13.18 -7.22 -11.59
N ALA A 140 11.88 -7.38 -11.87
CA ALA A 140 11.41 -7.81 -13.19
C ALA A 140 11.75 -6.79 -14.28
N ARG A 141 11.63 -5.48 -13.99
CA ARG A 141 11.99 -4.39 -14.92
C ARG A 141 13.50 -4.28 -15.14
N ALA A 142 14.33 -4.57 -14.14
CA ALA A 142 15.79 -4.42 -14.21
C ALA A 142 16.40 -5.20 -15.38
N GLY A 143 15.97 -6.45 -15.61
CA GLY A 143 16.44 -7.25 -16.74
C GLY A 143 16.07 -6.65 -18.10
N PHE A 144 14.93 -5.97 -18.21
CA PHE A 144 14.55 -5.28 -19.44
C PHE A 144 15.32 -3.99 -19.64
N LEU A 145 15.62 -3.24 -18.56
CA LEU A 145 16.44 -2.02 -18.64
C LEU A 145 17.86 -2.33 -19.11
N GLU A 146 18.46 -3.41 -18.61
CA GLU A 146 19.77 -3.88 -19.09
C GLU A 146 19.72 -4.28 -20.57
N ALA A 147 18.69 -5.03 -20.98
CA ALA A 147 18.50 -5.41 -22.38
C ALA A 147 18.11 -4.25 -23.32
N LEU A 148 17.80 -3.07 -22.77
CA LEU A 148 17.44 -1.84 -23.49
C LEU A 148 18.55 -0.78 -23.39
N SER A 149 19.71 -1.09 -22.81
CA SER A 149 20.72 -0.07 -22.48
C SER A 149 21.22 0.68 -23.72
N GLU A 150 21.35 0.00 -24.85
CA GLU A 150 21.76 0.61 -26.12
C GLU A 150 20.65 1.51 -26.68
N GLU A 151 19.41 1.02 -26.75
CA GLU A 151 18.27 1.81 -27.22
C GLU A 151 18.02 3.03 -26.32
N LEU A 152 18.13 2.87 -25.00
CA LEU A 152 17.98 3.97 -24.06
C LEU A 152 19.13 4.98 -24.19
N GLY A 153 20.37 4.51 -24.36
CA GLY A 153 21.52 5.40 -24.60
C GLY A 153 21.36 6.23 -25.88
N ASP A 154 20.85 5.62 -26.94
CA ASP A 154 20.54 6.29 -28.21
C ASP A 154 19.43 7.34 -28.03
N ILE A 155 18.34 7.03 -27.33
CA ILE A 155 17.25 7.99 -27.05
C ILE A 155 17.72 9.12 -26.12
N GLU A 156 18.51 8.80 -25.09
CA GLU A 156 19.02 9.74 -24.09
C GLU A 156 19.87 10.84 -24.72
N ALA A 157 20.55 10.57 -25.84
CA ALA A 157 21.33 11.56 -26.59
C ALA A 157 20.48 12.75 -27.09
N TYR A 158 19.17 12.55 -27.26
CA TYR A 158 18.24 13.57 -27.75
C TYR A 158 17.38 14.18 -26.64
N LYS A 159 17.52 13.74 -25.38
CA LYS A 159 16.65 14.16 -24.27
C LYS A 159 16.70 15.66 -23.95
N ALA A 160 17.71 16.39 -24.42
CA ALA A 160 17.88 17.81 -24.10
C ALA A 160 16.79 18.69 -24.74
N SER A 161 16.25 18.27 -25.89
CA SER A 161 15.20 18.96 -26.64
C SER A 161 14.00 18.04 -26.79
N ALA A 162 12.80 18.48 -26.42
CA ALA A 162 11.60 17.68 -26.63
C ALA A 162 11.33 17.43 -28.11
N VAL A 163 11.63 18.40 -28.98
CA VAL A 163 11.42 18.28 -30.43
C VAL A 163 12.35 17.21 -30.98
N ASP A 164 13.64 17.29 -30.66
CA ASP A 164 14.64 16.34 -31.15
C ASP A 164 14.35 14.94 -30.62
N LEU A 165 13.99 14.83 -29.34
CA LEU A 165 13.56 13.58 -28.72
C LEU A 165 12.36 12.98 -29.46
N ILE A 166 11.29 13.74 -29.68
CA ILE A 166 10.06 13.27 -30.34
C ILE A 166 10.34 12.84 -31.79
N THR A 167 11.10 13.66 -32.53
CA THR A 167 11.49 13.36 -33.92
C THR A 167 12.30 12.07 -33.98
N HIS A 168 13.27 11.91 -33.08
CA HIS A 168 14.11 10.71 -33.00
C HIS A 168 13.29 9.46 -32.67
N VAL A 169 12.47 9.49 -31.62
CA VAL A 169 11.68 8.31 -31.24
C VAL A 169 10.63 7.96 -32.29
N TYR A 170 9.97 8.93 -32.94
CA TYR A 170 9.04 8.63 -34.05
C TYR A 170 9.73 8.05 -35.28
N GLY A 171 11.01 8.36 -35.50
CA GLY A 171 11.81 7.82 -36.59
C GLY A 171 12.28 6.39 -36.32
N ASN A 172 12.88 6.16 -35.15
CA ASN A 172 13.63 4.94 -34.84
C ASN A 172 12.86 3.95 -33.94
N TYR A 173 11.91 4.44 -33.14
CA TYR A 173 11.15 3.66 -32.17
C TYR A 173 9.63 3.91 -32.32
N PRO A 174 9.04 3.73 -33.51
CA PRO A 174 7.68 4.17 -33.78
C PRO A 174 6.65 3.55 -32.81
N PRO A 175 5.67 4.33 -32.30
CA PRO A 175 4.61 3.83 -31.44
C PRO A 175 3.86 2.67 -32.08
N LYS A 176 3.70 1.57 -31.34
CA LYS A 176 2.97 0.37 -31.79
C LYS A 176 1.46 0.49 -31.54
N ASN A 177 0.89 1.63 -31.92
CA ASN A 177 -0.53 1.90 -31.81
C ASN A 177 -1.18 1.86 -33.22
N PRO A 178 -2.21 1.03 -33.47
CA PRO A 178 -2.85 0.92 -34.78
C PRO A 178 -3.39 2.25 -35.34
N SER A 179 -3.74 3.20 -34.46
CA SER A 179 -4.25 4.51 -34.85
C SER A 179 -3.15 5.55 -35.11
N TRP A 180 -1.89 5.23 -34.79
CA TRP A 180 -0.78 6.15 -34.99
C TRP A 180 -0.28 6.08 -36.44
N GLN A 181 -0.14 7.26 -37.04
CA GLN A 181 0.50 7.43 -38.34
C GLN A 181 1.68 8.36 -38.18
N LYS A 182 2.81 7.97 -38.76
CA LYS A 182 4.03 8.77 -38.76
C LYS A 182 3.74 10.12 -39.45
N PRO A 183 4.01 11.25 -38.79
CA PRO A 183 3.97 12.55 -39.45
C PRO A 183 4.96 12.61 -40.62
N SER A 184 4.68 13.41 -41.66
CA SER A 184 5.62 13.60 -42.76
C SER A 184 6.90 14.31 -42.29
N ASP A 185 8.01 14.07 -42.97
CA ASP A 185 9.30 14.70 -42.63
C ASP A 185 9.19 16.24 -42.67
N GLU A 186 8.45 16.79 -43.64
CA GLU A 186 8.13 18.22 -43.72
C GLU A 186 7.37 18.75 -42.50
N ALA A 187 6.49 17.93 -41.91
CA ALA A 187 5.74 18.31 -40.72
C ALA A 187 6.63 18.24 -39.47
N MET A 188 7.56 17.28 -39.41
CA MET A 188 8.51 17.15 -38.31
C MET A 188 9.55 18.28 -38.32
N ASN A 189 10.06 18.67 -39.49
CA ASN A 189 11.01 19.78 -39.63
C ASN A 189 10.44 21.11 -39.11
N LYS A 190 9.13 21.33 -39.26
CA LYS A 190 8.44 22.54 -38.74
C LYS A 190 8.40 22.59 -37.21
N TRP A 191 8.66 21.49 -36.51
CA TRP A 191 8.66 21.49 -35.05
C TRP A 191 9.89 22.21 -34.46
N GLU A 192 11.00 22.28 -35.21
CA GLU A 192 12.21 23.01 -34.80
C GLU A 192 11.93 24.52 -34.63
N GLU A 193 10.94 25.03 -35.36
CA GLU A 193 10.50 26.44 -35.29
C GLU A 193 9.52 26.71 -34.14
N LEU A 194 9.11 25.69 -33.37
CA LEU A 194 8.16 25.88 -32.27
C LEU A 194 8.81 26.57 -31.08
N GLU A 195 8.23 27.70 -30.68
CA GLU A 195 8.61 28.37 -29.45
C GLU A 195 8.32 27.46 -28.25
N LYS A 196 9.29 27.38 -27.33
CA LYS A 196 9.15 26.68 -26.06
C LYS A 196 7.93 27.23 -25.30
N ASP A 197 7.17 26.34 -24.70
CA ASP A 197 5.94 26.64 -23.92
C ASP A 197 4.75 27.18 -24.72
N SER A 198 4.89 27.37 -26.03
CA SER A 198 3.77 27.70 -26.91
C SER A 198 2.68 26.63 -26.85
N LYS A 199 1.46 27.03 -27.22
CA LYS A 199 0.31 26.12 -27.27
C LYS A 199 0.57 24.90 -28.17
N ASP A 200 1.27 25.11 -29.28
CA ASP A 200 1.54 24.05 -30.25
C ASP A 200 2.69 23.13 -29.80
N TYR A 201 3.70 23.66 -29.10
CA TYR A 201 4.70 22.85 -28.40
C TYR A 201 4.06 21.94 -27.33
N LYS A 202 3.17 22.48 -26.49
CA LYS A 202 2.44 21.70 -25.48
C LYS A 202 1.58 20.61 -26.12
N LYS A 203 0.89 20.91 -27.23
CA LYS A 203 0.11 19.90 -27.98
C LYS A 203 0.99 18.78 -28.55
N LEU A 204 2.18 19.11 -29.06
CA LEU A 204 3.12 18.12 -29.58
C LEU A 204 3.54 17.12 -28.48
N LEU A 205 3.92 17.63 -27.31
CA LEU A 205 4.26 16.82 -26.13
C LEU A 205 3.09 15.94 -25.68
N VAL A 206 1.89 16.50 -25.54
CA VAL A 206 0.69 15.72 -25.16
C VAL A 206 0.38 14.63 -26.17
N LYS A 207 0.54 14.91 -27.48
CA LYS A 207 0.34 13.91 -28.53
C LYS A 207 1.37 12.78 -28.43
N ALA A 208 2.64 13.10 -28.20
CA ALA A 208 3.71 12.12 -28.01
C ALA A 208 3.49 11.27 -26.75
N LEU A 209 3.17 11.89 -25.62
CA LEU A 209 2.82 11.20 -24.37
C LEU A 209 1.65 10.24 -24.56
N SER A 210 0.61 10.66 -25.28
CA SER A 210 -0.58 9.82 -25.53
C SER A 210 -0.26 8.55 -26.31
N VAL A 211 0.66 8.60 -27.28
CA VAL A 211 0.96 7.46 -28.16
C VAL A 211 2.00 6.51 -27.57
N TYR A 212 2.87 7.01 -26.70
CA TYR A 212 3.85 6.20 -25.95
C TYR A 212 3.38 5.80 -24.54
N HIS A 213 2.22 6.24 -24.08
CA HIS A 213 1.74 5.90 -22.74
C HIS A 213 1.72 4.38 -22.54
N PRO A 214 2.27 3.84 -21.44
CA PRO A 214 2.32 2.39 -21.21
C PRO A 214 0.94 1.72 -21.23
N ASP A 215 -0.11 2.40 -20.77
CA ASP A 215 -1.51 1.90 -20.85
C ASP A 215 -2.03 1.66 -22.27
N LYS A 216 -1.37 2.23 -23.30
CA LYS A 216 -1.71 2.02 -24.71
C LYS A 216 -0.91 0.87 -25.34
N VAL A 217 0.03 0.30 -24.60
CA VAL A 217 0.84 -0.83 -25.07
C VAL A 217 0.10 -2.12 -24.78
N ASP A 218 -0.25 -2.85 -25.84
CA ASP A 218 -0.66 -4.25 -25.72
C ASP A 218 0.56 -5.12 -25.38
N GLU A 219 0.70 -5.46 -24.10
CA GLU A 219 1.82 -6.26 -23.60
C GLU A 219 1.83 -7.67 -24.17
N ASN A 220 0.66 -8.26 -24.45
CA ASN A 220 0.56 -9.61 -25.03
C ASN A 220 1.07 -9.63 -26.47
N LEU A 221 0.85 -8.55 -27.21
CA LEU A 221 1.24 -8.46 -28.62
C LEU A 221 2.68 -7.97 -28.81
N TYR A 222 3.15 -7.03 -27.98
CA TYR A 222 4.43 -6.35 -28.19
C TYR A 222 5.49 -6.62 -27.12
N GLY A 223 5.11 -7.33 -26.05
CA GLY A 223 5.99 -7.77 -24.98
C GLY A 223 6.33 -6.70 -23.95
N MET A 224 6.71 -7.16 -22.76
CA MET A 224 7.11 -6.29 -21.63
C MET A 224 8.32 -5.41 -21.97
N LYS A 225 9.29 -5.88 -22.76
CA LYS A 225 10.45 -5.07 -23.20
C LYS A 225 10.00 -3.77 -23.88
N TRP A 226 9.02 -3.84 -24.77
CA TRP A 226 8.51 -2.66 -25.47
C TRP A 226 7.75 -1.72 -24.52
N LYS A 227 6.97 -2.28 -23.60
CA LYS A 227 6.27 -1.50 -22.58
C LYS A 227 7.25 -0.71 -21.70
N VAL A 228 8.33 -1.33 -21.24
CA VAL A 228 9.38 -0.68 -20.45
C VAL A 228 10.05 0.44 -21.25
N LEU A 229 10.37 0.23 -22.53
CA LEU A 229 10.92 1.29 -23.38
C LEU A 229 9.96 2.49 -23.50
N CYS A 230 8.67 2.23 -23.74
CA CYS A 230 7.63 3.25 -23.77
C CYS A 230 7.51 4.02 -22.43
N GLU A 231 7.64 3.33 -21.29
CA GLU A 231 7.67 3.97 -19.96
C GLU A 231 8.85 4.95 -19.83
N GLU A 232 10.06 4.55 -20.24
CA GLU A 232 11.22 5.43 -20.16
C GLU A 232 11.11 6.62 -21.13
N ILE A 233 10.64 6.41 -22.37
CA ILE A 233 10.33 7.51 -23.31
C ILE A 233 9.29 8.46 -22.69
N THR A 234 8.23 7.92 -22.09
CA THR A 234 7.17 8.71 -21.45
C THR A 234 7.71 9.54 -20.29
N LYS A 235 8.64 9.02 -19.47
CA LYS A 235 9.30 9.79 -18.40
C LYS A 235 10.09 10.98 -18.93
N MET A 236 10.90 10.76 -19.98
CA MET A 236 11.67 11.83 -20.62
C MET A 236 10.75 12.92 -21.19
N LEU A 237 9.66 12.53 -21.86
CA LEU A 237 8.66 13.47 -22.37
C LEU A 237 7.90 14.20 -21.25
N THR A 238 7.62 13.52 -20.14
CA THR A 238 6.92 14.10 -18.98
C THR A 238 7.76 15.19 -18.33
N TYR A 239 9.08 14.98 -18.19
CA TYR A 239 10.00 16.01 -17.70
C TYR A 239 9.90 17.31 -18.51
N HIS A 240 9.88 17.22 -19.84
CA HIS A 240 9.68 18.38 -20.71
C HIS A 240 8.31 19.03 -20.52
N TYR A 241 7.25 18.22 -20.44
CA TYR A 241 5.89 18.71 -20.26
C TYR A 241 5.69 19.43 -18.93
N GLU A 242 6.22 18.90 -17.83
CA GLU A 242 6.19 19.54 -16.51
C GLU A 242 6.94 20.87 -16.50
N GLY A 243 8.08 20.96 -17.20
CA GLY A 243 8.81 22.21 -17.41
C GLY A 243 7.94 23.30 -18.03
N THR A 244 7.00 22.95 -18.92
CA THR A 244 6.09 23.92 -19.55
C THR A 244 4.94 24.40 -18.65
N LYS A 245 4.67 23.71 -17.53
CA LYS A 245 3.65 24.10 -16.55
C LYS A 245 4.20 25.16 -15.60
N LEU A 246 5.48 25.03 -15.23
CA LEU A 246 6.17 25.97 -14.35
C LEU A 246 6.30 27.36 -14.96
N SER A 247 6.47 27.47 -16.29
CA SER A 247 6.54 28.76 -17.00
C SER A 247 5.18 29.42 -17.28
N SER A 248 4.07 28.72 -17.06
CA SER A 248 2.72 29.26 -17.21
C SER A 248 2.09 29.79 -15.91
N SER A 249 2.92 29.99 -14.87
CA SER A 249 2.50 30.47 -13.54
C SER A 249 2.96 31.90 -13.22
N ASP A 250 3.45 32.64 -14.22
CA ASP A 250 3.68 34.10 -14.19
C ASP A 250 2.67 34.81 -15.13
#